data_AF-A0A956AS53-F1
#
_entry.id   AF-A0A956AS53-F1
#
_cell.length_a   1.000
_cell.length_b   1.000
_cell.length_c   1.000
_cell.angle_alpha   90.00
_cell.angle_beta   90.00
_cell.angle_gamma   90.00
#
_symmetry.space_group_name_H-M   'P 1'
#
loop_
_entity.id
_entity.type
_entity.pdbx_description
1 polymer ?
#
loop_
_entity_poly.entity_id
_entity_poly.type
_entity_poly.pdbx_seq_one_letter_code
_entity_poly.pdbx_strand_id
1 'polypeptide(L)'
;GERGLALPFLGRPAPTPRTFERLQAMTAAAPLLIWSQREANGDHRVHVEPLPADNALAAATARLEALVRATPTAWVWLHDRWRDG
;
A
#
# COMPACT_ATOMS: atom_id res chain seq x y z
N GLY A 1 4.82 12.36 -18.33
CA GLY A 1 3.90 12.17 -17.19
C GLY A 1 4.69 12.26 -15.91
N GLU A 2 4.08 12.74 -14.83
CA GLU A 2 4.76 12.91 -13.55
C GLU A 2 5.26 11.56 -13.02
N ARG A 3 6.57 11.44 -12.75
CA ARG A 3 7.19 10.19 -12.28
C ARG A 3 6.64 9.81 -10.90
N GLY A 4 6.30 8.53 -10.70
CA GLY A 4 5.92 8.00 -9.39
C GLY A 4 7.03 8.19 -8.35
N LEU A 5 6.66 8.19 -7.07
CA LEU A 5 7.63 8.19 -5.96
C LEU A 5 8.23 6.79 -5.83
N ALA A 6 9.56 6.68 -5.88
CA ALA A 6 10.24 5.42 -5.60
C ALA A 6 10.23 5.18 -4.08
N LEU A 7 9.46 4.21 -3.61
CA LEU A 7 9.39 3.80 -2.21
C LEU A 7 10.03 2.42 -2.03
N PRO A 8 10.74 2.15 -0.92
CA PRO A 8 11.23 0.81 -0.62
C PRO A 8 10.07 -0.18 -0.51
N PHE A 9 10.14 -1.30 -1.22
CA PHE A 9 9.21 -2.40 -1.08
C PHE A 9 9.96 -3.72 -1.32
N LEU A 10 9.99 -4.59 -0.30
CA LEU A 10 10.71 -5.87 -0.32
C LEU A 10 12.18 -5.73 -0.73
N GLY A 11 12.86 -4.69 -0.22
CA GLY A 11 14.28 -4.45 -0.45
C GLY A 11 14.64 -3.83 -1.80
N ARG A 12 13.65 -3.45 -2.63
CA ARG A 12 13.87 -2.79 -3.91
C ARG A 12 13.01 -1.52 -4.02
N PRO A 13 13.53 -0.41 -4.56
CA PRO A 13 12.72 0.77 -4.85
C PRO A 13 11.62 0.41 -5.85
N ALA A 14 10.37 0.69 -5.52
CA ALA A 14 9.21 0.42 -6.36
C ALA A 14 8.47 1.74 -6.69
N PRO A 15 8.11 1.98 -7.97
CA PRO A 15 7.38 3.17 -8.34
C PRO A 15 5.99 3.15 -7.68
N THR A 16 5.65 4.22 -6.98
CA THR A 16 4.39 4.37 -6.25
C THR A 16 3.67 5.61 -6.75
N PRO A 17 2.42 5.48 -7.27
CA PRO A 17 1.68 6.62 -7.80
C PRO A 17 1.42 7.71 -6.75
N ARG A 18 1.62 8.97 -7.12
CA ARG A 18 1.32 10.15 -6.28
C ARG A 18 -0.16 10.53 -6.23
N THR A 19 -1.04 9.77 -6.90
CA THR A 19 -2.48 10.04 -6.93
C THR A 19 -3.07 10.13 -5.53
N PHE A 20 -2.60 9.30 -4.58
CA PHE A 20 -3.05 9.34 -3.19
C PHE A 20 -2.72 10.67 -2.50
N GLU A 21 -1.46 11.13 -2.59
CA GLU A 21 -1.04 12.43 -2.03
C GLU A 21 -1.86 13.59 -2.62
N ARG A 22 -2.13 13.56 -3.92
CA ARG A 22 -2.95 14.59 -4.57
C ARG A 22 -4.38 14.60 -4.04
N LEU A 23 -5.01 13.44 -3.93
CA LEU A 23 -6.37 13.34 -3.38
C LEU A 23 -6.42 13.81 -1.93
N GLN A 24 -5.43 13.45 -1.13
CA GLN A 24 -5.32 13.91 0.25
C GLN A 24 -5.20 15.43 0.32
N ALA A 25 -4.33 16.04 -0.50
CA ALA A 25 -4.15 17.50 -0.55
C ALA A 25 -5.41 18.23 -1.04
N MET A 26 -6.13 17.67 -2.02
CA MET A 26 -7.35 18.29 -2.58
C MET A 26 -8.55 18.22 -1.63
N THR A 27 -8.64 17.18 -0.80
CA THR A 27 -9.84 16.88 0.00
C THR A 27 -9.66 17.08 1.49
N ALA A 28 -8.41 17.19 1.97
CA ALA A 28 -8.06 17.13 3.38
C ALA A 28 -8.57 15.86 4.10
N ALA A 29 -8.87 14.79 3.35
CA ALA A 29 -9.37 13.54 3.92
C ALA A 29 -8.31 12.83 4.76
N ALA A 30 -8.74 12.18 5.84
CA ALA A 30 -7.88 11.34 6.67
C ALA A 30 -7.45 10.08 5.88
N PRO A 31 -6.15 9.79 5.78
CA PRO A 31 -5.67 8.61 5.07
C PRO A 31 -5.91 7.34 5.89
N LEU A 32 -6.43 6.31 5.24
CA LEU A 32 -6.68 5.00 5.84
C LEU A 32 -5.99 3.91 5.01
N LEU A 33 -5.39 2.93 5.68
CA LEU A 33 -4.97 1.67 5.06
C LEU A 33 -6.08 0.64 5.25
N ILE A 34 -6.44 -0.03 4.16
CA ILE A 34 -7.46 -1.07 4.16
C ILE A 34 -6.86 -2.33 3.51
N TRP A 35 -7.03 -3.48 4.15
CA TRP A 35 -6.73 -4.77 3.55
C TRP A 35 -7.66 -5.85 4.09
N SER A 36 -7.73 -6.98 3.40
CA SER A 36 -8.45 -8.16 3.84
C SER A 36 -7.49 -9.33 4.10
N GLN A 37 -7.85 -10.16 5.07
CA GLN A 37 -7.18 -11.40 5.39
C GLN A 37 -8.18 -12.54 5.33
N ARG A 38 -7.83 -13.63 4.64
CA ARG A 38 -8.64 -14.84 4.61
C ARG A 38 -8.38 -15.66 5.87
N GLU A 39 -9.45 -16.05 6.55
CA GLU A 39 -9.43 -16.87 7.75
C GLU A 39 -9.49 -18.37 7.39
N ALA A 40 -9.12 -19.23 8.35
CA ALA A 40 -9.09 -20.68 8.13
C ALA A 40 -10.46 -21.28 7.78
N ASN A 41 -11.53 -20.69 8.32
CA ASN A 41 -12.92 -21.09 8.05
C ASN A 41 -13.46 -20.61 6.68
N GLY A 42 -12.67 -19.86 5.91
CA GLY A 42 -13.06 -19.32 4.61
C GLY A 42 -13.63 -17.90 4.64
N ASP A 43 -13.87 -17.33 5.82
CA ASP A 43 -14.29 -15.93 5.95
C ASP A 43 -13.15 -14.97 5.61
N HIS A 44 -13.51 -13.70 5.46
CA HIS A 44 -12.54 -12.62 5.30
C HIS A 44 -12.70 -11.59 6.40
N ARG A 45 -11.59 -11.27 7.06
CA ARG A 45 -11.51 -10.15 7.99
C ARG A 45 -10.99 -8.93 7.25
N VAL A 46 -11.74 -7.83 7.30
CA VAL A 46 -11.30 -6.53 6.79
C VAL A 46 -10.69 -5.73 7.93
N HIS A 47 -9.51 -5.19 7.68
CA HIS A 47 -8.82 -4.31 8.58
C HIS A 47 -8.83 -2.90 8.01
N VAL A 48 -9.03 -1.92 8.88
CA VAL A 48 -8.98 -0.49 8.57
C VAL A 48 -8.13 0.16 9.65
N GLU A 49 -7.01 0.74 9.25
CA GLU A 49 -6.07 1.42 10.16
C GLU A 49 -5.87 2.87 9.68
N PRO A 50 -5.87 3.86 10.59
CA PRO A 50 -5.50 5.21 10.21
C PRO A 50 -4.01 5.28 9.85
N LEU A 51 -3.68 6.11 8.87
CA LEU A 51 -2.30 6.43 8.53
C LEU A 51 -1.93 7.83 9.03
N PRO A 52 -0.66 8.07 9.35
CA PRO A 52 -0.13 9.42 9.56
C PRO A 52 -0.34 10.29 8.31
N ALA A 53 -0.84 11.51 8.49
CA ALA A 53 -1.22 12.38 7.38
C ALA A 53 -0.02 12.93 6.59
N ASP A 54 1.12 13.13 7.24
CA ASP A 54 2.34 13.74 6.69
C ASP A 54 3.18 12.77 5.85
N ASN A 55 3.07 11.46 6.07
CA ASN A 55 3.86 10.45 5.34
C ASN A 55 3.05 9.18 4.98
N ALA A 56 1.74 9.32 4.76
CA ALA A 56 0.80 8.23 4.55
C ALA A 56 1.26 7.17 3.53
N LEU A 57 1.78 7.57 2.37
CA LEU A 57 2.25 6.63 1.34
C LEU A 57 3.43 5.76 1.81
N ALA A 58 4.39 6.36 2.51
CA ALA A 58 5.54 5.64 3.04
C ALA A 58 5.10 4.68 4.16
N ALA A 59 4.25 5.15 5.08
CA ALA A 59 3.69 4.34 6.16
C ALA A 59 2.86 3.15 5.61
N ALA A 60 2.00 3.41 4.62
CA ALA A 60 1.22 2.38 3.95
C ALA A 60 2.12 1.34 3.27
N THR A 61 3.17 1.78 2.56
CA THR A 61 4.08 0.88 1.85
C THR A 61 4.85 -0.02 2.83
N ALA A 62 5.34 0.53 3.95
CA ALA A 62 6.00 -0.25 4.99
C ALA A 62 5.05 -1.28 5.63
N ARG A 63 3.79 -0.89 5.89
CA ARG A 63 2.78 -1.80 6.44
C ARG A 63 2.41 -2.91 5.46
N LEU A 64 2.24 -2.58 4.18
CA LEU A 64 2.02 -3.56 3.12
C LEU A 64 3.19 -4.53 3.00
N GLU A 65 4.44 -4.06 3.09
CA GLU A 65 5.61 -4.93 3.10
C GLU A 65 5.55 -5.94 4.25
N ALA A 66 5.21 -5.51 5.46
CA ALA A 66 5.06 -6.41 6.60
C ALA A 66 3.96 -7.46 6.37
N LEU A 67 2.81 -7.07 5.82
CA LEU A 67 1.70 -7.97 5.49
C LEU A 67 2.10 -9.01 4.43
N VAL A 68 2.80 -8.57 3.39
CA VAL A 68 3.29 -9.45 2.31
C VAL A 68 4.35 -10.41 2.84
N ARG A 69 5.24 -9.97 3.72
CA ARG A 69 6.23 -10.87 4.36
C ARG A 69 5.57 -11.90 5.27
N ALA A 70 4.51 -11.53 5.98
CA ALA A 70 3.78 -12.45 6.84
C ALA A 70 3.03 -13.51 6.04
N THR A 71 2.41 -13.12 4.92
CA THR A 71 1.62 -14.04 4.08
C THR A 71 1.86 -13.75 2.59
N PRO A 72 2.97 -14.21 1.99
CA PRO A 72 3.32 -13.87 0.61
C PRO A 72 2.26 -14.32 -0.41
N THR A 73 1.54 -15.39 -0.13
CA THR A 73 0.47 -15.93 -0.99
C THR A 73 -0.78 -15.05 -1.03
N ALA A 74 -0.98 -14.15 -0.05
CA ALA A 74 -2.12 -13.24 -0.03
C ALA A 74 -1.92 -12.02 -0.95
N TRP A 75 -0.69 -11.77 -1.40
CA TRP A 75 -0.42 -10.70 -2.36
C TRP A 75 -0.71 -11.13 -3.80
N VAL A 76 -1.32 -10.24 -4.58
CA VAL A 76 -1.63 -10.51 -5.99
C VAL A 76 -0.39 -10.22 -6.85
N TRP A 77 0.44 -11.23 -7.12
CA TRP A 77 1.68 -11.10 -7.90
C TRP A 77 1.48 -10.90 -9.42
N LEU A 78 0.23 -10.73 -9.89
CA LEU A 78 -0.10 -10.62 -11.31
C LEU A 78 0.39 -9.31 -11.95
N HIS A 79 0.63 -8.28 -11.15
CA HIS A 79 1.16 -7.00 -11.61
C HIS A 79 2.67 -6.92 -11.34
N ASP A 80 3.43 -6.54 -12.35
CA ASP A 80 4.85 -6.22 -12.17
C ASP A 80 4.98 -4.95 -11.35
N ARG A 81 5.15 -5.14 -10.05
CA ARG A 81 5.21 -4.09 -9.03
C ARG A 81 6.39 -3.12 -9.23
N TRP A 82 7.44 -3.55 -9.96
CA TRP A 82 8.66 -2.79 -10.20
C TRP A 82 8.82 -2.26 -11.61
N ARG A 83 7.90 -2.61 -12.53
CA ARG A 83 7.93 -2.05 -13.89
C ARG A 83 7.85 -0.53 -13.82
N ASP A 84 8.73 0.13 -14.55
CA ASP A 84 8.82 1.59 -14.61
C ASP A 84 7.46 2.25 -14.86
N GLY A 85 7.22 3.37 -14.18
CA GLY A 85 6.06 4.25 -14.39
C GLY A 85 6.39 5.44 -15.29
#